data_AF-A0A3M2GTD7-F1
#
_entry.id   AF-A0A3M2GTD7-F1
#
_cell.length_a   1.000
_cell.length_b   1.000
_cell.length_c   1.000
_cell.angle_alpha   90.00
_cell.angle_beta   90.00
_cell.angle_gamma   90.00
#
_symmetry.space_group_name_H-M   'P 1'
#
loop_
_entity.id
_entity.type
_entity.pdbx_description
1 polymer ?
#
loop_
_entity_poly.entity_id
_entity_poly.type
_entity_poly.pdbx_seq_one_letter_code
_entity_poly.pdbx_strand_id
1 'polypeptide(L)'
;MLLMGVLIMGCSSGKLCCTRFSQESAEATYCNNHRDAVGKYINVSRDPAERRDRLERIKKLYDRIKFCESVECIETEIYSDRTRELLPGFEARYAVDHEFAEQEAPVRGQDRARLILCGFRHAIQVVEEKLKREGY
;
A
#
# COMPACT_ATOMS: atom_id res chain seq x y z
N MET A 1 -33.26 -12.79 11.64
CA MET A 1 -32.08 -11.92 11.86
C MET A 1 -30.99 -12.35 10.88
N LEU A 2 -30.84 -11.63 9.76
CA LEU A 2 -29.80 -11.87 8.77
C LEU A 2 -28.73 -10.80 8.99
N LEU A 3 -27.56 -11.21 9.50
CA LEU A 3 -26.35 -10.40 9.50
C LEU A 3 -25.92 -10.22 8.05
N MET A 4 -26.27 -9.07 7.45
CA MET A 4 -25.67 -8.63 6.20
C MET A 4 -24.19 -8.33 6.48
N GLY A 5 -23.33 -9.29 6.14
CA GLY A 5 -21.91 -9.05 5.98
C GLY A 5 -21.73 -7.96 4.93
N VAL A 6 -21.22 -6.81 5.36
CA VAL A 6 -20.83 -5.73 4.45
C VAL A 6 -19.56 -6.17 3.74
N LEU A 7 -19.74 -6.93 2.66
CA LEU A 7 -18.74 -7.09 1.61
C LEU A 7 -18.54 -5.72 0.96
N ILE A 8 -17.61 -4.90 1.48
CA ILE A 8 -17.15 -3.72 0.76
C ILE A 8 -16.32 -4.21 -0.42
N MET A 9 -17.00 -4.48 -1.54
CA MET A 9 -16.42 -4.52 -2.88
C MET A 9 -15.80 -3.15 -3.17
N GLY A 10 -14.57 -2.96 -2.72
CA GLY A 10 -13.91 -1.67 -2.73
C GLY A 10 -12.75 -1.56 -3.71
N CYS A 11 -12.64 -2.43 -4.73
CA CYS A 11 -11.61 -2.29 -5.77
C CYS A 11 -11.73 -3.16 -7.03
N SER A 12 -12.94 -3.48 -7.49
CA SER A 12 -13.14 -4.31 -8.69
C SER A 12 -13.38 -3.51 -9.98
N SER A 13 -13.46 -2.17 -9.93
CA SER A 13 -13.55 -1.35 -11.15
C SER A 13 -12.16 -0.88 -11.52
N GLY A 14 -11.78 -0.96 -12.80
CA GLY A 14 -10.44 -0.61 -13.33
C GLY A 14 -9.94 0.82 -13.08
N LYS A 15 -10.57 1.57 -12.16
CA LYS A 15 -10.02 2.79 -11.56
C LYS A 15 -9.17 2.41 -10.35
N LEU A 16 -7.92 2.84 -10.37
CA LEU A 16 -6.97 2.67 -9.25
C LEU A 16 -7.59 3.20 -7.95
N CYS A 17 -7.39 2.48 -6.86
CA CYS A 17 -8.20 2.68 -5.65
C CYS A 17 -8.11 4.10 -5.06
N CYS A 18 -6.94 4.75 -5.14
CA CYS A 18 -6.75 6.13 -4.67
C CYS A 18 -7.39 7.18 -5.61
N THR A 19 -7.72 6.85 -6.87
CA THR A 19 -8.35 7.81 -7.81
C THR A 19 -9.85 7.96 -7.60
N ARG A 20 -10.40 7.30 -6.58
CA ARG A 20 -11.80 7.45 -6.16
C ARG A 20 -12.04 8.68 -5.28
N PHE A 21 -10.99 9.24 -4.69
CA PHE A 21 -11.05 10.43 -3.86
C PHE A 21 -10.80 11.70 -4.72
N SER A 22 -11.34 12.84 -4.31
CA SER A 22 -10.98 14.11 -4.95
C SER A 22 -9.50 14.40 -4.68
N GLN A 23 -8.77 14.93 -5.65
CA GLN A 23 -7.32 15.13 -5.52
C GLN A 23 -6.92 16.01 -4.32
N GLU A 24 -7.80 16.91 -3.90
CA GLU A 24 -7.59 17.83 -2.78
C GLU A 24 -8.03 17.27 -1.42
N SER A 25 -8.55 16.04 -1.37
CA SER A 25 -9.00 15.42 -0.10
C SER A 25 -7.84 14.85 0.71
N ALA A 26 -7.97 14.89 2.04
CA ALA A 26 -7.02 14.27 2.95
C ALA A 26 -6.87 12.76 2.67
N GLU A 27 -7.95 12.09 2.31
CA GLU A 27 -7.96 10.67 1.96
C GLU A 27 -7.14 10.39 0.69
N ALA A 28 -7.21 11.27 -0.32
CA ALA A 28 -6.37 11.17 -1.51
C ALA A 28 -4.89 11.32 -1.14
N THR A 29 -4.54 12.36 -0.39
CA THR A 29 -3.16 12.59 0.09
C THR A 29 -2.63 11.39 0.87
N TYR A 30 -3.40 10.90 1.84
CA TYR A 30 -3.03 9.77 2.68
C TYR A 30 -2.82 8.49 1.86
N CYS A 31 -3.78 8.14 0.98
CA CYS A 31 -3.67 6.98 0.09
C CYS A 31 -2.47 7.07 -0.87
N ASN A 32 -2.27 8.24 -1.47
CA ASN A 32 -1.20 8.47 -2.43
C ASN A 32 0.18 8.41 -1.77
N ASN A 33 0.34 8.89 -0.54
CA ASN A 33 1.61 8.80 0.18
C ASN A 33 2.00 7.34 0.44
N HIS A 34 1.07 6.49 0.90
CA HIS A 34 1.36 5.05 1.07
C HIS A 34 1.64 4.35 -0.27
N ARG A 35 0.90 4.71 -1.33
CA ARG A 35 1.20 4.22 -2.68
C ARG A 35 2.62 4.60 -3.09
N ASP A 36 3.01 5.85 -2.90
CA ASP A 36 4.29 6.37 -3.35
C ASP A 36 5.43 5.80 -2.53
N ALA A 37 5.26 5.61 -1.21
CA ALA A 37 6.23 4.94 -0.35
C ALA A 37 6.56 3.52 -0.84
N VAL A 38 5.52 2.71 -1.10
CA VAL A 38 5.66 1.34 -1.61
C VAL A 38 6.25 1.34 -3.02
N GLY A 39 5.73 2.21 -3.91
CA GLY A 39 6.19 2.34 -5.29
C GLY A 39 7.65 2.75 -5.37
N LYS A 40 8.08 3.72 -4.55
CA LYS A 40 9.47 4.13 -4.40
C LYS A 40 10.33 2.94 -4.00
N TYR A 41 9.93 2.15 -2.99
CA TYR A 41 10.72 0.98 -2.54
C TYR A 41 10.94 -0.02 -3.66
N ILE A 42 9.88 -0.36 -4.41
CA ILE A 42 9.99 -1.32 -5.50
C ILE A 42 10.89 -0.76 -6.61
N ASN A 43 10.71 0.50 -7.00
CA ASN A 43 11.41 1.13 -8.12
C ASN A 43 12.80 1.68 -7.77
N VAL A 44 13.34 1.43 -6.57
CA VAL A 44 14.68 1.93 -6.20
C VAL A 44 15.78 1.32 -7.08
N SER A 45 15.59 0.10 -7.56
CA SER A 45 16.52 -0.56 -8.48
C SER A 45 16.23 -0.19 -9.94
N ARG A 46 17.30 -0.03 -10.73
CA ARG A 46 17.21 0.13 -12.19
C ARG A 46 17.03 -1.22 -12.90
N ASP A 47 17.38 -2.33 -12.26
CA ASP A 47 17.23 -3.67 -12.83
C ASP A 47 15.75 -4.12 -12.77
N PRO A 48 15.10 -4.42 -13.92
CA PRO A 48 13.76 -4.98 -13.95
C PRO A 48 13.59 -6.29 -13.13
N ALA A 49 14.61 -7.15 -13.11
CA ALA A 49 14.55 -8.42 -12.37
C ALA A 49 14.50 -8.17 -10.86
N GLU A 50 15.34 -7.27 -10.35
CA GLU A 50 15.29 -6.85 -8.95
C GLU A 50 13.98 -6.14 -8.59
N ARG A 51 13.44 -5.30 -9.49
CA ARG A 51 12.12 -4.67 -9.27
C ARG A 51 11.01 -5.70 -9.18
N ARG A 52 11.06 -6.75 -10.00
CA ARG A 52 10.12 -7.87 -9.95
C ARG A 52 10.25 -8.66 -8.65
N ASP A 53 11.46 -8.96 -8.19
CA ASP A 53 11.68 -9.64 -6.91
C ASP A 53 11.12 -8.82 -5.74
N ARG A 54 11.39 -7.51 -5.72
CA ARG A 54 10.83 -6.58 -4.71
C ARG A 54 9.30 -6.53 -4.77
N LEU A 55 8.72 -6.45 -5.96
CA LEU A 55 7.27 -6.48 -6.16
C LEU A 55 6.65 -7.76 -5.56
N GLU A 56 7.23 -8.93 -5.86
CA GLU A 56 6.73 -10.21 -5.33
C GLU A 56 6.85 -10.30 -3.81
N ARG A 57 7.91 -9.75 -3.21
CA ARG A 57 8.03 -9.65 -1.74
C ARG A 57 7.01 -8.68 -1.13
N ILE A 58 6.74 -7.55 -1.79
CA ILE A 58 5.69 -6.61 -1.37
C ILE A 58 4.31 -7.28 -1.46
N LYS A 59 4.04 -8.08 -2.49
CA LYS A 59 2.79 -8.86 -2.61
C LYS A 59 2.64 -9.84 -1.45
N LYS A 60 3.72 -10.51 -1.04
CA LYS A 60 3.73 -11.37 0.15
C LYS A 60 3.42 -10.60 1.45
N LEU A 61 3.99 -9.40 1.63
CA LEU A 61 3.62 -8.54 2.76
C LEU A 61 2.14 -8.14 2.68
N TYR A 62 1.68 -7.70 1.50
CA TYR A 62 0.28 -7.31 1.28
C TYR A 62 -0.69 -8.44 1.62
N ASP A 63 -0.38 -9.67 1.24
CA ASP A 63 -1.21 -10.84 1.55
C ASP A 63 -1.37 -11.10 3.06
N ARG A 64 -0.38 -10.68 3.88
CA ARG A 64 -0.48 -10.76 5.35
C ARG A 64 -1.34 -9.63 5.91
N ILE A 65 -1.15 -8.40 5.42
CA ILE A 65 -1.82 -7.22 5.98
C ILE A 65 -3.22 -6.95 5.42
N LYS A 66 -3.61 -7.54 4.27
CA LYS A 66 -4.89 -7.22 3.58
C LYS A 66 -6.15 -7.54 4.39
N PHE A 67 -6.03 -8.31 5.47
CA PHE A 67 -7.12 -8.63 6.40
C PHE A 67 -7.05 -7.86 7.72
N CYS A 68 -6.05 -6.99 7.89
CA CYS A 68 -5.98 -6.12 9.06
C CYS A 68 -7.11 -5.09 9.02
N GLU A 69 -7.83 -4.98 10.13
CA GLU A 69 -8.92 -4.00 10.31
C GLU A 69 -8.46 -2.71 10.99
N SER A 70 -7.23 -2.68 11.54
CA SER A 70 -6.66 -1.54 12.24
C SER A 70 -5.29 -1.14 11.69
N VAL A 71 -4.93 0.13 11.90
CA VAL A 71 -3.58 0.65 11.58
C VAL A 71 -2.53 -0.09 12.39
N GLU A 72 -2.79 -0.33 13.68
CA GLU A 72 -1.90 -1.07 14.58
C GLU A 72 -1.55 -2.48 14.05
N CYS A 73 -2.54 -3.21 13.52
CA CYS A 73 -2.31 -4.53 12.92
C CYS A 73 -1.38 -4.43 11.70
N ILE A 74 -1.61 -3.42 10.84
CA ILE A 74 -0.80 -3.20 9.64
C ILE A 74 0.63 -2.81 10.03
N GLU A 75 0.79 -1.87 10.94
CA GLU A 75 2.09 -1.37 11.38
C GLU A 75 2.89 -2.45 12.11
N THR A 76 2.25 -3.26 12.96
CA THR A 76 2.88 -4.42 13.60
C THR A 76 3.49 -5.36 12.56
N GLU A 77 2.75 -5.65 11.48
CA GLU A 77 3.28 -6.47 10.38
C GLU A 77 4.39 -5.77 9.61
N ILE A 78 4.25 -4.48 9.27
CA ILE A 78 5.25 -3.70 8.52
C ILE A 78 6.58 -3.60 9.29
N TYR A 79 6.53 -3.37 10.59
CA TYR A 79 7.70 -3.16 11.46
C TYR A 79 8.19 -4.45 12.15
N SER A 80 7.63 -5.61 11.80
CA SER A 80 8.06 -6.90 12.33
C SER A 80 9.43 -7.32 11.78
N ASP A 81 10.18 -8.09 12.58
CA ASP A 81 11.45 -8.68 12.14
C ASP A 81 11.28 -9.56 10.89
N ARG A 82 10.14 -10.24 10.77
CA ARG A 82 9.79 -11.01 9.57
C ARG A 82 9.72 -10.14 8.31
N THR A 83 9.22 -8.90 8.42
CA THR A 83 9.23 -7.95 7.30
C THR A 83 10.63 -7.43 7.03
N ARG A 84 11.44 -7.18 8.07
CA ARG A 84 12.85 -6.77 7.90
C ARG A 84 13.65 -7.80 7.11
N GLU A 85 13.45 -9.08 7.40
CA GLU A 85 14.08 -10.18 6.67
C GLU A 85 13.54 -10.30 5.23
N LEU A 86 12.21 -10.22 5.06
CA LEU A 86 11.56 -10.35 3.74
C LEU A 86 11.91 -9.19 2.81
N LEU A 87 11.92 -7.97 3.34
CA LEU A 87 12.01 -6.69 2.65
C LEU A 87 13.07 -5.79 3.32
N PRO A 88 14.37 -6.09 3.17
CA PRO A 88 15.43 -5.30 3.82
C PRO A 88 15.34 -3.82 3.45
N GLY A 89 15.39 -2.96 4.48
CA GLY A 89 15.33 -1.51 4.37
C GLY A 89 13.97 -0.92 3.98
N PHE A 90 12.91 -1.74 3.85
CA PHE A 90 11.57 -1.24 3.52
C PHE A 90 11.02 -0.33 4.62
N GLU A 91 11.04 -0.78 5.87
CA GLU A 91 10.45 -0.06 7.00
C GLU A 91 11.02 1.36 7.16
N ALA A 92 12.34 1.52 7.06
CA ALA A 92 13.00 2.81 7.24
C ALA A 92 12.61 3.79 6.14
N ARG A 93 12.41 3.28 4.91
CA ARG A 93 11.98 4.10 3.78
C ARG A 93 10.48 4.39 3.82
N TYR A 94 9.70 3.41 4.26
CA TYR A 94 8.26 3.55 4.42
C TYR A 94 7.93 4.56 5.52
N ALA A 95 8.64 4.53 6.65
CA ALA A 95 8.43 5.43 7.79
C ALA A 95 8.50 6.92 7.41
N VAL A 96 9.43 7.31 6.54
CA VAL A 96 9.59 8.72 6.11
C VAL A 96 8.35 9.25 5.41
N ASP A 97 7.81 8.49 4.46
CA ASP A 97 6.60 8.89 3.71
C ASP A 97 5.32 8.66 4.52
N HIS A 98 5.32 7.68 5.45
CA HIS A 98 4.23 7.40 6.37
C HIS A 98 4.04 8.52 7.39
N GLU A 99 5.11 9.00 8.02
CA GLU A 99 5.06 10.12 8.96
C GLU A 99 4.54 11.39 8.29
N PHE A 100 4.99 11.68 7.06
CA PHE A 100 4.48 12.80 6.27
C PHE A 100 2.96 12.66 6.00
N ALA A 101 2.48 11.46 5.68
CA ALA A 101 1.05 11.20 5.49
C ALA A 101 0.22 11.46 6.75
N GLU A 102 0.73 11.09 7.93
CA GLU A 102 0.05 11.32 9.21
C GLU A 102 -0.02 12.80 9.60
N GLN A 103 0.99 13.58 9.22
CA GLN A 103 1.05 15.02 9.51
C GLN A 103 0.17 15.85 8.55
N GLU A 104 0.13 15.51 7.26
CA GLU A 104 -0.52 16.31 6.22
C GLU A 104 -2.01 15.98 6.01
N ALA A 105 -2.46 14.80 6.43
CA ALA A 105 -3.82 14.35 6.20
C ALA A 105 -4.49 13.95 7.51
N PRO A 106 -5.40 14.78 8.07
CA PRO A 106 -6.12 14.45 9.30
C PRO A 106 -7.26 13.44 9.03
N VAL A 107 -6.92 12.28 8.48
CA VAL A 107 -7.85 11.16 8.29
C VAL A 107 -8.16 10.55 9.65
N ARG A 108 -9.44 10.46 10.02
CA ARG A 108 -9.87 9.94 11.31
C ARG A 108 -10.29 8.47 11.24
N GLY A 109 -10.05 7.75 12.34
CA GLY A 109 -10.71 6.48 12.63
C GLY A 109 -10.36 5.32 11.70
N GLN A 110 -11.33 4.43 11.49
CA GLN A 110 -11.18 3.13 10.81
C GLN A 110 -10.78 3.23 9.33
N ASP A 111 -10.97 4.39 8.69
CA ASP A 111 -10.63 4.57 7.28
C ASP A 111 -9.12 4.58 7.02
N ARG A 112 -8.30 4.89 8.04
CA ARG A 112 -6.84 4.92 7.90
C ARG A 112 -6.26 3.57 7.45
N ALA A 113 -6.67 2.48 8.11
CA ALA A 113 -6.22 1.13 7.77
C ALA A 113 -6.58 0.79 6.31
N ARG A 114 -7.82 1.09 5.92
CA ARG A 114 -8.31 0.89 4.56
C ARG A 114 -7.50 1.68 3.53
N LEU A 115 -7.15 2.93 3.82
CA LEU A 115 -6.38 3.78 2.91
C LEU A 115 -4.93 3.33 2.78
N ILE A 116 -4.29 2.85 3.85
CA ILE A 116 -2.96 2.22 3.77
C ILE A 116 -3.01 1.02 2.82
N LEU A 117 -3.94 0.08 3.06
CA LEU A 117 -4.10 -1.11 2.22
C LEU A 117 -4.44 -0.77 0.76
N CYS A 118 -5.19 0.32 0.56
CA CYS A 118 -5.47 0.87 -0.76
C CYS A 118 -4.17 1.34 -1.43
N GLY A 119 -3.36 2.16 -0.75
CA GLY A 119 -2.07 2.63 -1.27
C GLY A 119 -1.15 1.49 -1.69
N PHE A 120 -1.01 0.46 -0.85
CA PHE A 120 -0.24 -0.75 -1.17
C PHE A 120 -0.73 -1.45 -2.44
N ARG A 121 -2.03 -1.74 -2.52
CA ARG A 121 -2.63 -2.41 -3.70
C ARG A 121 -2.45 -1.57 -4.96
N HIS A 122 -2.62 -0.26 -4.86
CA HIS A 122 -2.41 0.66 -5.97
C HIS A 122 -0.96 0.61 -6.47
N ALA A 123 0.01 0.68 -5.56
CA ALA A 123 1.43 0.60 -5.92
C ALA A 123 1.77 -0.72 -6.62
N ILE A 124 1.27 -1.84 -6.10
CA ILE A 124 1.42 -3.17 -6.71
C ILE A 124 0.90 -3.14 -8.15
N GLN A 125 -0.34 -2.68 -8.37
CA GLN A 125 -0.94 -2.66 -9.70
C GLN A 125 -0.17 -1.76 -10.68
N VAL A 126 0.21 -0.55 -10.27
CA VAL A 126 0.96 0.39 -11.13
C VAL A 126 2.32 -0.18 -11.52
N VAL A 127 3.02 -0.82 -10.58
CA VAL A 127 4.33 -1.40 -10.87
C VAL A 127 4.19 -2.65 -11.74
N GLU A 128 3.20 -3.50 -11.49
CA GLU A 128 2.89 -4.66 -12.35
C GLU A 128 2.62 -4.23 -13.80
N GLU A 129 1.77 -3.22 -14.00
CA GLU A 129 1.48 -2.68 -15.34
C GLU A 129 2.71 -2.04 -16.00
N LYS A 130 3.60 -1.45 -15.21
CA LYS A 130 4.85 -0.86 -15.71
C LYS A 130 5.82 -1.96 -16.16
N LEU A 131 6.06 -2.98 -15.35
CA LEU A 131 6.94 -4.10 -15.69
C LEU A 131 6.44 -4.86 -16.93
N LYS A 132 5.12 -5.09 -17.04
CA LYS A 132 4.51 -5.68 -18.24
C LYS A 132 4.81 -4.88 -19.50
N ARG A 133 4.74 -3.54 -19.44
CA ARG A 133 5.06 -2.64 -20.55
C ARG A 133 6.55 -2.65 -20.91
N GLU A 134 7.41 -2.99 -19.97
CA GLU A 134 8.86 -3.13 -20.16
C GLU A 134 9.26 -4.54 -20.65
N GLY A 135 8.31 -5.47 -20.80
CA GLY A 135 8.55 -6.83 -21.28
C GLY A 135 8.80 -7.88 -20.19
N TYR A 136 8.40 -7.63 -18.94
CA TYR A 136 8.64 -8.48 -17.77
C TYR A 136 7.37 -8.98 -17.06
#